data_AF-A0A212J1E7-F1
#
_entry.id   AF-A0A212J1E7-F1
#
_cell.length_a   1.000
_cell.length_b   1.000
_cell.length_c   1.000
_cell.angle_alpha   90.00
_cell.angle_beta   90.00
_cell.angle_gamma   90.00
#
_symmetry.space_group_name_H-M   'P 1'
#
loop_
_entity.id
_entity.type
_entity.pdbx_description
1 polymer ?
#
loop_
_entity_poly.entity_id
_entity_poly.type
_entity_poly.pdbx_seq_one_letter_code
_entity_poly.pdbx_strand_id
1 'polypeptide(L)'
;MKQLGLLVFPSQEKTISVEDDTIYGGAHKYNIRHSLGFENGEPVYNDDSTYIQFVQKNDDGSIVSGVQSEQLVLAILDRTKKLNDRFPSEYNLQMIAGLNMFLEACEDRIKDRINRGVMGRLQK
;
A
#
# COMPACT_ATOMS: atom_id res chain seq x y z
N MET A 1 5.83 -6.88 -15.65
CA MET A 1 5.88 -6.75 -14.19
C MET A 1 7.16 -7.39 -13.68
N LYS A 2 7.90 -6.68 -12.83
CA LYS A 2 9.11 -7.15 -12.15
C LYS A 2 8.73 -7.72 -10.78
N GLN A 3 9.16 -8.95 -10.49
CA GLN A 3 8.86 -9.61 -9.23
C GLN A 3 9.63 -8.95 -8.07
N LEU A 4 8.96 -8.64 -6.97
CA LEU A 4 9.60 -8.12 -5.77
C LEU A 4 10.12 -9.26 -4.89
N GLY A 5 11.21 -8.99 -4.17
CA GLY A 5 11.76 -9.90 -3.15
C GLY A 5 11.03 -9.86 -1.81
N LEU A 6 9.88 -9.19 -1.74
CA LEU A 6 9.07 -9.06 -0.52
C LEU A 6 8.26 -10.34 -0.31
N LEU A 7 8.28 -10.86 0.91
CA LEU A 7 7.63 -12.11 1.28
C LEU A 7 6.56 -11.86 2.34
N VAL A 8 5.41 -12.54 2.21
CA VAL A 8 4.39 -12.58 3.26
C VAL A 8 4.76 -13.70 4.22
N PHE A 9 5.07 -13.38 5.47
CA PHE A 9 5.45 -14.41 6.46
C PHE A 9 4.30 -15.41 6.68
N PRO A 10 4.58 -16.73 6.75
CA PRO A 10 5.88 -17.41 6.65
C PRO A 10 6.27 -17.86 5.23
N SER A 11 5.48 -17.50 4.21
CA SER A 11 5.69 -17.93 2.82
C SER A 11 7.06 -17.54 2.27
N GLN A 12 7.63 -18.43 1.47
CA GLN A 12 8.81 -18.15 0.63
C GLN A 12 8.41 -17.76 -0.80
N GLU A 13 7.11 -17.77 -1.12
CA GLU A 13 6.63 -17.41 -2.44
C GLU A 13 6.56 -15.89 -2.61
N LYS A 14 7.11 -15.41 -3.72
CA LYS A 14 7.01 -14.00 -4.10
C LYS A 14 5.65 -13.80 -4.75
N THR A 15 4.80 -13.00 -4.12
CA THR A 15 3.41 -12.80 -4.59
C THR A 15 3.10 -11.39 -5.03
N ILE A 16 4.08 -10.49 -4.94
CA ILE A 16 3.96 -9.07 -5.31
C ILE A 16 4.94 -8.76 -6.43
N SER A 17 4.44 -8.14 -7.49
CA SER A 17 5.23 -7.61 -8.58
C SER A 17 4.85 -6.16 -8.87
N VAL A 18 5.77 -5.40 -9.48
CA VAL A 18 5.58 -3.98 -9.82
C VAL A 18 5.77 -3.77 -11.32
N GLU A 19 5.05 -2.81 -11.90
CA GLU A 19 5.32 -2.35 -13.25
C GLU A 19 6.62 -1.55 -13.20
N ASP A 20 7.68 -2.11 -13.78
CA ASP A 20 9.02 -1.52 -13.75
C ASP A 20 9.05 -0.30 -14.66
N ASP A 21 9.70 0.77 -14.21
CA ASP A 21 9.88 1.99 -14.97
C ASP A 21 11.32 2.50 -14.80
N THR A 22 11.84 3.23 -15.78
CA THR A 22 13.24 3.64 -15.79
C THR A 22 13.57 4.77 -14.80
N ILE A 23 12.56 5.42 -14.22
CA ILE A 23 12.73 6.60 -13.36
C ILE A 23 12.75 6.19 -11.88
N TYR A 24 11.79 5.37 -11.46
CA TYR A 24 11.61 4.93 -10.07
C TYR A 24 11.95 3.45 -9.86
N GLY A 25 12.16 2.67 -10.92
CA GLY A 25 12.31 1.21 -10.83
C GLY A 25 11.00 0.50 -10.47
N GLY A 26 9.87 1.16 -10.73
CA GLY A 26 8.53 0.77 -10.32
C GLY A 26 8.06 1.42 -9.02
N ALA A 27 6.96 2.16 -9.09
CA ALA A 27 6.32 2.77 -7.91
C ALA A 27 4.80 2.98 -8.04
N HIS A 28 4.25 2.93 -9.26
CA HIS A 28 2.90 3.40 -9.52
C HIS A 28 1.90 2.29 -9.79
N LYS A 29 2.32 1.07 -10.11
CA LYS A 29 1.39 -0.03 -10.37
C LYS A 29 1.93 -1.36 -9.87
N TYR A 30 1.18 -2.00 -8.99
CA TYR A 30 1.52 -3.29 -8.40
C TYR A 30 0.52 -4.34 -8.82
N ASN A 31 0.97 -5.58 -8.96
CA ASN A 31 0.14 -6.76 -9.11
C ASN A 31 0.39 -7.70 -7.92
N ILE A 32 -0.69 -8.07 -7.24
CA ILE A 32 -0.66 -8.87 -6.02
C ILE A 32 -1.47 -10.14 -6.28
N ARG A 33 -0.81 -11.29 -6.22
CA ARG A 33 -1.46 -12.60 -6.34
C ARG A 33 -2.30 -12.87 -5.09
N HIS A 34 -3.52 -13.35 -5.27
CA HIS A 34 -4.45 -13.56 -4.15
C HIS A 34 -4.00 -14.72 -3.27
N SER A 35 -4.27 -14.58 -1.97
CA SER A 35 -4.05 -15.62 -0.98
C SER A 35 -5.36 -16.24 -0.55
N LEU A 36 -5.40 -17.56 -0.44
CA LEU A 36 -6.49 -18.33 0.16
C LEU A 36 -6.31 -18.47 1.68
N GLY A 37 -5.30 -17.81 2.26
CA GLY A 37 -4.93 -17.96 3.67
C GLY A 37 -3.99 -19.14 3.86
N PHE A 38 -4.31 -19.98 4.83
CA PHE A 38 -3.49 -21.13 5.22
C PHE A 38 -4.30 -22.43 5.08
N GLU A 39 -3.67 -23.45 4.49
CA GLU A 39 -4.18 -24.82 4.45
C GLU A 39 -3.13 -25.75 5.07
N ASN A 40 -3.51 -26.54 6.07
CA ASN A 40 -2.60 -27.43 6.80
C ASN A 40 -1.34 -26.74 7.35
N GLY A 41 -1.44 -25.45 7.69
CA GLY A 41 -0.33 -24.64 8.22
C GLY A 41 0.52 -23.96 7.16
N GLU A 42 0.28 -24.22 5.87
CA GLU A 42 1.04 -23.65 4.76
C GLU A 42 0.25 -22.55 4.04
N PRO A 43 0.93 -21.47 3.59
CA PRO A 43 0.28 -20.40 2.85
C PRO A 43 -0.11 -20.87 1.45
N VAL A 44 -1.35 -20.58 1.05
CA VAL A 44 -1.88 -20.97 -0.27
C VAL A 44 -2.25 -19.73 -1.09
N TYR A 45 -1.93 -19.78 -2.38
CA TYR A 45 -2.25 -18.75 -3.37
C TYR A 45 -2.92 -19.40 -4.58
N ASN A 46 -3.73 -18.62 -5.30
CA ASN A 46 -4.31 -19.04 -6.57
C ASN A 46 -3.75 -18.18 -7.72
N ASP A 47 -4.25 -18.40 -8.93
CA ASP A 47 -3.78 -17.67 -10.13
C ASP A 47 -4.43 -16.29 -10.29
N ASP A 48 -5.41 -15.94 -9.45
CA ASP A 48 -6.06 -14.63 -9.48
C ASP A 48 -5.15 -13.56 -8.90
N SER A 49 -5.34 -12.32 -9.38
CA SER A 49 -4.56 -11.19 -8.89
C SER A 49 -5.33 -9.88 -8.90
N THR A 50 -4.90 -8.96 -8.04
CA THR A 50 -5.41 -7.59 -7.99
C THR A 50 -4.31 -6.62 -8.38
N TYR A 51 -4.66 -5.67 -9.23
CA TYR A 51 -3.80 -4.54 -9.55
C TYR A 51 -4.10 -3.36 -8.62
N ILE A 52 -3.05 -2.72 -8.13
CA ILE A 52 -3.13 -1.45 -7.42
C ILE A 52 -2.38 -0.42 -8.24
N GLN A 53 -3.12 0.49 -8.87
CA GLN A 53 -2.56 1.69 -9.52
C GLN A 53 -2.58 2.82 -8.49
N PHE A 54 -1.42 3.40 -8.20
CA PHE A 54 -1.29 4.64 -7.45
C PHE A 54 -1.41 5.84 -8.39
N VAL A 55 -1.90 6.97 -7.87
CA VAL A 55 -1.91 8.23 -8.63
C VAL A 55 -0.49 8.55 -9.08
N GLN A 56 -0.32 8.75 -10.39
CA GLN A 56 0.95 9.15 -10.98
C GLN A 56 0.77 10.49 -11.68
N LYS A 57 1.59 11.47 -11.31
CA LYS A 57 1.72 12.72 -12.05
C LYS A 57 3.00 12.66 -12.85
N ASN A 58 2.87 12.63 -14.17
CA ASN A 58 4.00 12.58 -15.09
C ASN A 58 4.66 13.96 -15.21
N ASP A 59 5.90 13.97 -15.70
CA ASP A 59 6.69 15.19 -15.88
C ASP A 59 6.06 16.15 -16.92
N ASP A 60 5.31 15.60 -17.89
CA ASP A 60 4.53 16.37 -18.87
C ASP A 60 3.24 16.98 -18.27
N GLY A 61 2.97 16.74 -16.99
CA GLY A 61 1.81 17.22 -16.26
C GLY A 61 0.57 16.35 -16.40
N SER A 62 0.58 15.30 -17.25
CA SER A 62 -0.51 14.34 -17.34
C SER A 62 -0.65 13.51 -16.05
N ILE A 63 -1.85 13.01 -15.81
CA ILE A 63 -2.18 12.25 -14.60
C ILE A 63 -2.73 10.89 -14.99
N VAL A 64 -2.13 9.83 -14.44
CA VAL A 64 -2.72 8.50 -14.41
C VAL A 64 -3.52 8.39 -13.12
N SER A 65 -4.83 8.16 -13.24
CA SER A 65 -5.70 7.99 -12.08
C SER A 65 -5.37 6.71 -11.32
N GLY A 66 -5.48 6.78 -10.00
CA GLY A 66 -5.17 5.68 -9.11
C GLY A 66 -5.57 6.01 -7.67
N VAL A 67 -5.17 5.14 -6.74
CA VAL A 67 -5.34 5.37 -5.30
C VAL A 67 -4.17 6.17 -4.73
N GLN A 68 -4.43 6.89 -3.65
CA GLN A 68 -3.39 7.43 -2.79
C GLN A 68 -2.96 6.37 -1.76
N SER A 69 -1.72 6.47 -1.26
CA SER A 69 -1.25 5.61 -0.17
C SER A 69 -2.16 5.71 1.05
N GLU A 70 -2.62 6.91 1.36
CA GLU A 70 -3.56 7.22 2.42
C GLU A 70 -4.87 6.44 2.28
N GLN A 71 -5.42 6.31 1.06
CA GLN A 71 -6.67 5.57 0.82
C GLN A 71 -6.52 4.07 1.13
N LEU A 72 -5.39 3.46 0.74
CA LEU A 72 -5.13 2.05 1.06
C LEU A 72 -4.92 1.84 2.56
N VAL A 73 -4.17 2.71 3.22
CA VAL A 73 -3.93 2.62 4.66
C VAL A 73 -5.22 2.83 5.45
N LEU A 74 -6.10 3.73 5.03
CA LEU A 74 -7.43 3.91 5.63
C LEU A 74 -8.29 2.65 5.51
N ALA A 75 -8.29 1.97 4.35
CA ALA A 75 -8.99 0.71 4.17
C ALA A 75 -8.44 -0.41 5.08
N ILE A 76 -7.12 -0.50 5.22
CA ILE A 76 -6.47 -1.47 6.12
C ILE A 76 -6.78 -1.14 7.59
N LEU A 77 -6.79 0.14 7.96
CA LEU A 77 -7.13 0.60 9.32
C LEU A 77 -8.56 0.26 9.69
N ASP A 78 -9.53 0.56 8.82
CA ASP A 78 -10.94 0.19 9.00
C ASP A 78 -11.10 -1.32 9.18
N ARG A 79 -10.49 -2.12 8.28
CA ARG A 79 -10.50 -3.58 8.37
C ARG A 79 -9.92 -4.07 9.70
N THR A 80 -8.78 -3.53 10.11
CA THR A 80 -8.09 -3.96 11.34
C THR A 80 -8.92 -3.62 12.58
N LYS A 81 -9.54 -2.45 12.63
CA LYS A 81 -10.48 -2.07 13.71
C LYS A 81 -11.65 -3.04 13.80
N LYS A 82 -12.32 -3.32 12.67
CA LYS A 82 -13.45 -4.27 12.62
C LYS A 82 -13.06 -5.68 13.06
N LEU A 83 -11.88 -6.15 12.69
CA LEU A 83 -11.37 -7.44 13.14
C LEU A 83 -11.03 -7.43 14.63
N ASN A 84 -10.48 -6.34 15.15
CA ASN A 84 -10.18 -6.20 16.57
C ASN A 84 -11.45 -6.12 17.43
N ASP A 85 -12.50 -5.45 16.95
CA ASP A 85 -13.78 -5.36 17.66
C ASP A 85 -14.41 -6.77 17.82
N ARG A 86 -14.26 -7.62 16.80
CA ARG A 86 -14.75 -9.00 16.83
C ARG A 86 -13.80 -9.96 17.56
N PHE A 87 -12.50 -9.79 17.40
CA PHE A 87 -11.44 -10.63 17.93
C PHE A 87 -10.32 -9.75 18.51
N PRO A 88 -10.50 -9.27 19.76
CA PRO A 88 -9.54 -8.37 20.37
C PRO A 88 -8.15 -9.00 20.49
N SER A 89 -7.12 -8.25 20.12
CA SER A 89 -5.72 -8.68 20.21
C SER A 89 -4.80 -7.47 20.41
N GLU A 90 -3.81 -7.61 21.31
CA GLU A 90 -2.76 -6.60 21.47
C GLU A 90 -1.99 -6.35 20.17
N TYR A 91 -1.85 -7.37 19.31
CA TYR A 91 -1.20 -7.22 18.01
C TYR A 91 -2.05 -6.42 17.02
N ASN A 92 -3.38 -6.54 17.07
CA ASN A 92 -4.26 -5.68 16.29
C ASN A 92 -4.16 -4.22 16.74
N LEU A 93 -4.08 -3.97 18.05
CA LEU A 93 -3.86 -2.63 18.60
C LEU A 93 -2.51 -2.05 18.15
N GLN A 94 -1.45 -2.87 18.14
CA GLN A 94 -0.14 -2.47 17.63
C GLN A 94 -0.19 -2.11 16.13
N MET A 95 -0.90 -2.90 15.31
CA MET A 95 -1.10 -2.58 13.91
C MET A 95 -1.88 -1.28 13.72
N ILE A 96 -2.95 -1.05 14.48
CA ILE A 96 -3.73 0.19 14.45
C ILE A 96 -2.85 1.40 14.78
N ALA A 97 -2.01 1.32 15.80
CA ALA A 97 -1.09 2.40 16.18
C ALA A 97 -0.12 2.73 15.04
N GLY A 98 0.49 1.72 14.42
CA GLY A 98 1.39 1.93 13.28
C GLY A 98 0.72 2.55 12.06
N LEU A 99 -0.53 2.14 11.76
CA LEU A 99 -1.31 2.71 10.65
C LEU A 99 -1.69 4.17 10.91
N ASN A 100 -2.06 4.53 12.14
CA ASN A 100 -2.33 5.93 12.50
C ASN A 100 -1.07 6.80 12.37
N MET A 101 0.09 6.32 12.83
CA MET A 101 1.35 7.04 12.68
C MET A 101 1.69 7.31 11.21
N PHE A 102 1.44 6.36 10.31
CA PHE A 102 1.60 6.58 8.88
C PHE A 102 0.66 7.68 8.35
N LEU A 103 -0.60 7.68 8.79
CA LEU A 103 -1.60 8.67 8.36
C LEU A 103 -1.27 10.08 8.89
N GLU A 104 -0.79 10.20 10.12
CA GLU A 104 -0.29 11.45 10.68
C GLU A 104 0.87 12.01 9.85
N ALA A 105 1.85 11.17 9.48
CA ALA A 105 2.95 11.58 8.62
C ALA A 105 2.48 12.03 7.23
N CYS A 106 1.42 11.42 6.69
CA CYS A 106 0.82 11.86 5.44
C CYS A 106 0.17 13.25 5.58
N GLU A 107 -0.55 13.48 6.67
CA GLU A 107 -1.17 14.78 6.97
C GLU A 107 -0.10 15.88 7.12
N ASP A 108 0.95 15.61 7.88
CA ASP A 108 2.06 16.56 8.09
C ASP A 108 2.75 16.92 6.78
N ARG A 109 2.99 15.94 5.90
CA ARG A 109 3.51 16.18 4.56
C ARG A 109 2.63 17.12 3.74
N ILE A 110 1.30 16.98 3.84
CA ILE A 110 0.37 17.87 3.13
C ILE A 110 0.35 19.26 3.76
N LYS A 111 0.33 19.37 5.09
CA LYS A 111 0.40 20.64 5.81
C LYS A 111 1.66 21.43 5.47
N ASP A 112 2.83 20.78 5.44
CA ASP A 112 4.09 21.41 5.02
C ASP A 112 3.96 22.03 3.62
N ARG A 113 3.43 21.27 2.66
CA ARG A 113 3.27 21.74 1.28
C ARG A 113 2.28 22.89 1.15
N ILE A 114 1.20 22.88 1.95
CA ILE A 114 0.24 23.98 2.03
C ILE A 114 0.93 25.23 2.59
N ASN A 115 1.64 25.10 3.71
CA ASN A 115 2.34 26.20 4.38
C ASN A 115 3.40 26.85 3.47
N ARG A 116 4.02 26.06 2.59
CA ARG A 116 4.99 26.51 1.60
C ARG A 116 4.37 27.04 0.30
N GLY A 117 3.06 26.90 0.11
CA GLY A 117 2.35 27.36 -1.08
C GLY A 117 2.62 26.54 -2.35
N VAL A 118 3.10 25.30 -2.22
CA VAL A 118 3.52 24.43 -3.34
C VAL A 118 2.58 23.25 -3.60
N MET A 119 1.38 23.27 -3.03
CA MET A 119 0.40 22.18 -3.18
C MET A 119 0.09 21.91 -4.67
N GLY A 120 0.13 20.63 -5.07
CA GLY A 120 -0.12 20.20 -6.45
C GLY A 120 1.02 20.43 -7.47
N ARG A 121 2.14 21.06 -7.08
CA ARG A 121 3.29 21.32 -7.95
C ARG A 121 4.42 20.30 -7.72
N LEU A 122 5.12 19.88 -8.77
CA LEU A 122 6.32 19.04 -8.66
C LEU A 122 7.51 19.89 -8.20
N GLN A 123 7.43 20.38 -6.97
CA GLN A 123 8.45 21.19 -6.32
C GLN A 123 8.84 20.50 -5.01
N LYS A 124 10.15 20.40 -4.81
CA LYS A 124 10.74 20.01 -3.52
C LYS A 124 10.32 21.02 -2.48
#